data_AF-A0A497J0M3-F1
#
_entry.id   AF-A0A497J0M3-F1
#
_cell.length_a   1.000
_cell.length_b   1.000
_cell.length_c   1.000
_cell.angle_alpha   90.00
_cell.angle_beta   90.00
_cell.angle_gamma   90.00
#
_symmetry.space_group_name_H-M   'P 1'
#
loop_
_entity.id
_entity.type
_entity.pdbx_description
1 polymer ?
#
loop_
_entity_poly.entity_id
_entity_poly.type
_entity_poly.pdbx_seq_one_letter_code
_entity_poly.pdbx_strand_id
1 'polypeptide(L)'
;MSYRVGIDVGGTFTDIVVLNEQTGEIIATKVPSTPEDQSIGVVKAIKKLGEMFPYKNLYFLVHRTTVVTNALLEGKGAKTALVVTEGFRDVLYIGR
;
A
#
# COMPACT_ATOMS: atom_id res chain seq x y z
N MET A 1 -21.22 0.96 11.28
CA MET A 1 -20.64 1.58 10.07
C MET A 1 -20.27 3.01 10.41
N SER A 2 -19.03 3.24 10.84
CA SER A 2 -18.61 4.56 11.34
C SER A 2 -17.12 4.82 11.21
N TYR A 3 -16.30 3.81 10.94
CA TYR A 3 -14.85 3.98 10.85
C TYR A 3 -14.36 3.92 9.41
N ARG A 4 -13.56 4.91 9.04
CA ARG A 4 -12.78 4.92 7.79
C ARG A 4 -11.31 4.77 8.12
N VAL A 5 -10.61 3.93 7.37
CA VAL A 5 -9.21 3.61 7.66
C VAL A 5 -8.35 3.81 6.42
N GLY A 6 -7.22 4.49 6.60
CA GLY A 6 -6.10 4.48 5.67
C GLY A 6 -5.00 3.58 6.19
N ILE A 7 -4.48 2.71 5.33
CA ILE A 7 -3.27 1.93 5.56
C ILE A 7 -2.24 2.35 4.51
N ASP A 8 -1.03 2.68 4.94
CA ASP A 8 0.10 2.96 4.04
C ASP A 8 1.27 2.03 4.37
N VAL A 9 1.64 1.21 3.41
CA VAL A 9 2.71 0.21 3.55
C VAL A 9 4.02 0.79 3.06
N GLY A 10 4.92 1.09 4.00
CA GLY A 10 6.29 1.52 3.73
C GLY A 10 7.33 0.42 3.96
N GLY A 11 8.61 0.79 3.89
CA GLY A 11 9.74 -0.15 4.07
C GLY A 11 9.92 -0.64 5.50
N THR A 12 9.83 0.26 6.49
CA THR A 12 10.07 -0.06 7.91
C THR A 12 8.77 -0.29 8.67
N PHE A 13 7.76 0.54 8.42
CA PHE A 13 6.47 0.50 9.09
C PHE A 13 5.32 0.52 8.09
N THR A 14 4.23 -0.10 8.50
CA THR A 14 2.90 0.04 7.91
C THR A 14 2.10 0.98 8.82
N ASP A 15 1.80 2.16 8.31
CA ASP A 15 1.09 3.21 9.02
C ASP A 15 -0.43 3.03 8.87
N ILE A 16 -1.16 3.35 9.94
CA ILE A 16 -2.61 3.16 10.03
C ILE A 16 -3.22 4.44 10.58
N VAL A 17 -4.18 5.01 9.86
CA VAL A 17 -4.95 6.17 10.29
C VAL A 17 -6.43 5.79 10.30
N VAL A 18 -7.07 5.94 11.45
CA VAL A 18 -8.47 5.63 11.69
C VAL A 18 -9.23 6.94 11.93
N LEU A 19 -10.31 7.16 11.19
CA LEU A 19 -11.27 8.23 11.42
C LEU A 19 -12.59 7.61 11.91
N ASN A 20 -13.06 8.03 13.08
CA ASN A 20 -14.42 7.80 13.53
C ASN A 20 -15.33 8.90 12.97
N GLU A 21 -16.15 8.60 11.96
CA GLU A 21 -17.04 9.59 11.33
C GLU A 21 -18.17 10.08 12.23
N GLN A 22 -18.48 9.38 13.33
CA GLN A 22 -19.51 9.82 14.27
C GLN A 22 -18.99 10.87 15.25
N THR A 23 -17.73 10.74 15.70
CA THR A 23 -17.15 11.62 16.72
C THR A 23 -16.14 12.62 16.14
N GLY A 24 -15.65 12.38 14.92
CA GLY A 24 -14.54 13.12 14.32
C GLY A 24 -13.16 12.72 14.87
N GLU A 25 -13.08 11.73 15.76
CA GLU A 25 -11.81 11.28 16.35
C GLU A 25 -10.89 10.66 15.29
N ILE A 26 -9.62 11.06 15.33
CA ILE A 26 -8.56 10.51 14.47
C ILE A 26 -7.52 9.81 15.34
N ILE A 27 -7.26 8.55 15.05
CA ILE A 27 -6.23 7.75 15.72
C ILE A 27 -5.19 7.34 14.67
N ALA A 28 -3.92 7.63 14.95
CA ALA A 28 -2.80 7.16 14.15
C ALA A 28 -2.01 6.10 14.93
N THR A 29 -1.68 4.99 14.28
CA THR A 29 -0.82 3.96 14.84
C THR A 29 0.02 3.32 13.74
N LYS A 30 0.95 2.45 14.13
CA LYS A 30 1.78 1.70 13.19
C LYS A 30 1.96 0.25 13.64
N VAL A 31 2.33 -0.58 12.66
CA VAL A 31 2.89 -1.92 12.88
C VAL A 31 4.19 -2.04 12.07
N PRO A 32 5.16 -2.87 12.49
CA PRO A 32 6.34 -3.13 11.66
C PRO A 32 5.95 -3.70 10.29
N SER A 33 6.55 -3.17 9.22
CA SER A 33 6.45 -3.76 7.88
C SER A 33 7.16 -5.10 7.82
N THR A 34 6.88 -5.88 6.79
CA THR A 34 7.55 -7.17 6.55
C THR A 34 8.08 -7.13 5.11
N PRO A 35 9.35 -6.71 4.89
CA PRO A 35 9.89 -6.48 3.55
C PRO A 35 9.84 -7.69 2.62
N GLU A 36 10.06 -8.89 3.19
CA GLU A 36 10.00 -10.18 2.50
C GLU A 36 8.60 -10.47 1.93
N ASP A 37 7.55 -10.04 2.66
CA ASP A 37 6.15 -10.18 2.29
C ASP A 37 5.30 -9.13 2.99
N GLN A 38 4.99 -8.07 2.25
CA GLN A 38 4.27 -6.90 2.76
C GLN A 38 2.82 -7.23 3.14
N SER A 39 2.24 -8.31 2.60
CA SER A 39 0.89 -8.74 2.97
C SER A 39 0.79 -9.08 4.46
N ILE A 40 1.87 -9.57 5.06
CA ILE A 40 1.96 -9.87 6.50
C ILE A 40 1.80 -8.58 7.32
N GLY A 41 2.43 -7.48 6.89
CA GLY A 41 2.30 -6.16 7.54
C GLY A 41 0.86 -5.64 7.49
N VAL A 42 0.20 -5.77 6.34
CA VAL A 42 -1.21 -5.39 6.15
C VAL A 42 -2.14 -6.23 7.02
N VAL A 43 -1.93 -7.54 7.10
CA VAL A 43 -2.74 -8.42 7.97
C VAL A 43 -2.56 -8.06 9.44
N LYS A 44 -1.34 -7.74 9.88
CA LYS A 44 -1.08 -7.24 11.25
C LYS A 44 -1.80 -5.91 11.50
N ALA A 45 -1.79 -5.01 10.52
CA ALA A 45 -2.53 -3.75 10.61
C ALA A 45 -4.03 -3.97 10.78
N ILE A 46 -4.63 -4.86 9.97
CA ILE A 46 -6.06 -5.20 10.07
C ILE A 46 -6.39 -5.88 11.40
N LYS A 47 -5.52 -6.77 11.91
CA LYS A 47 -5.70 -7.37 13.24
C LYS A 47 -5.76 -6.30 14.34
N LYS A 48 -4.84 -5.33 14.30
CA LYS A 48 -4.80 -4.21 15.23
C LYS A 48 -6.06 -3.34 15.20
N LEU A 49 -6.71 -3.17 14.04
CA LEU A 49 -8.02 -2.49 13.97
C LEU A 49 -9.11 -3.23 14.75
N GLY A 50 -9.08 -4.56 14.77
CA GLY A 50 -10.05 -5.38 15.50
C GLY A 50 -9.95 -5.23 17.02
N GLU A 51 -8.79 -4.80 17.52
CA GLU A 51 -8.57 -4.43 18.93
C GLU A 51 -9.17 -3.07 19.28
N MET A 52 -9.35 -2.19 18.27
CA MET A 52 -9.89 -0.84 18.45
C MET A 52 -11.42 -0.79 18.32
N PHE A 53 -11.98 -1.54 17.37
CA PHE A 53 -13.42 -1.60 17.14
C PHE A 53 -13.84 -2.89 16.41
N PRO A 54 -15.11 -3.32 16.54
CA PRO A 54 -15.61 -4.48 15.80
C PRO A 54 -15.54 -4.29 14.28
N TYR A 55 -15.06 -5.29 13.54
CA TYR A 55 -14.89 -5.19 12.08
C TYR A 55 -16.15 -4.79 11.31
N LYS A 56 -17.34 -5.16 11.79
CA LYS A 56 -18.63 -4.73 11.21
C LYS A 56 -18.83 -3.21 11.18
N ASN A 57 -18.03 -2.46 11.95
CA ASN A 57 -18.08 -1.00 12.00
C ASN A 57 -17.10 -0.33 11.02
N LEU A 58 -16.17 -1.09 10.42
CA LEU A 58 -15.32 -0.63 9.33
C LEU A 58 -16.18 -0.42 8.09
N TYR A 59 -16.29 0.82 7.63
CA TYR A 59 -17.09 1.18 6.46
C TYR A 59 -16.23 1.32 5.19
N PHE A 60 -15.00 1.81 5.35
CA PHE A 60 -14.12 2.11 4.24
C PHE A 60 -12.66 1.86 4.62
N LEU A 61 -11.92 1.23 3.70
CA LEU A 61 -10.49 1.00 3.86
C LEU A 61 -9.78 1.41 2.57
N VAL A 62 -8.78 2.28 2.69
CA VAL A 62 -7.84 2.60 1.62
C VAL A 62 -6.51 1.96 1.94
N HIS A 63 -6.02 1.14 1.01
CA HIS A 63 -4.70 0.56 1.09
C HIS A 63 -3.78 1.27 0.10
N ARG A 64 -2.69 1.85 0.60
CA ARG A 64 -1.59 2.41 -0.18
C ARG A 64 -0.32 1.64 0.11
N THR A 65 0.56 1.60 -0.87
CA THR A 65 1.84 0.93 -0.75
C THR A 65 2.87 1.60 -1.64
N THR A 66 4.11 1.63 -1.20
CA THR A 66 5.26 2.11 -1.98
C THR A 66 5.98 0.99 -2.73
N VAL A 67 5.48 -0.26 -2.69
CA VAL A 67 6.14 -1.43 -3.29
C VAL A 67 6.41 -1.25 -4.77
N VAL A 68 5.45 -0.73 -5.55
CA VAL A 68 5.60 -0.52 -6.99
C VAL A 68 6.70 0.50 -7.28
N THR A 69 6.66 1.64 -6.59
CA THR A 69 7.65 2.71 -6.78
C THR A 69 9.05 2.23 -6.41
N ASN A 70 9.20 1.52 -5.29
CA ASN A 70 10.49 0.97 -4.87
C ASN A 70 10.99 -0.10 -5.84
N ALA A 71 10.10 -0.98 -6.34
CA ALA A 71 10.47 -1.97 -7.34
C ALA A 71 10.99 -1.34 -8.64
N LEU A 72 10.39 -0.23 -9.08
CA LEU A 72 10.85 0.53 -10.25
C LEU A 72 12.22 1.18 -9.99
N LEU A 73 12.39 1.84 -8.85
CA LEU A 73 13.64 2.53 -8.49
C LEU A 73 14.81 1.56 -8.26
N GLU A 74 14.54 0.39 -7.69
CA GLU A 74 15.55 -0.64 -7.41
C GLU A 74 15.75 -1.63 -8.56
N GLY A 75 15.03 -1.47 -9.67
CA GLY A 75 15.10 -2.38 -10.82
C GLY A 75 14.61 -3.81 -10.53
N LYS A 76 13.79 -4.00 -9.48
CA LYS A 76 13.26 -5.30 -9.03
C LYS A 76 11.95 -5.68 -9.74
N GLY A 77 11.88 -5.45 -11.05
CA GLY A 77 10.76 -5.86 -11.89
C GLY A 77 10.90 -7.27 -12.41
N ALA A 78 9.84 -7.79 -13.03
CA ALA A 78 9.93 -9.01 -13.82
C ALA A 78 10.77 -8.77 -15.09
N LYS A 79 11.48 -9.80 -15.55
CA LYS A 79 12.13 -9.78 -16.86
C LYS A 79 11.05 -9.68 -17.95
N THR A 80 11.08 -8.60 -18.72
CA THR A 80 10.07 -8.28 -19.74
C THR A 80 10.72 -8.01 -21.09
N ALA A 81 9.93 -8.05 -22.15
CA ALA A 81 10.34 -7.71 -23.51
C ALA A 81 9.40 -6.63 -24.06
N LEU A 82 9.96 -5.70 -24.84
CA LEU A 82 9.21 -4.72 -25.59
C LEU A 82 9.10 -5.19 -27.05
N VAL A 83 7.88 -5.39 -27.54
CA VAL A 83 7.59 -5.69 -28.95
C VAL A 83 7.18 -4.40 -29.63
N VAL A 84 7.86 -4.05 -30.72
CA VAL A 84 7.65 -2.82 -31.50
C VAL A 84 7.64 -3.13 -32.98
N THR A 85 7.07 -2.21 -33.76
CA THR A 85 7.16 -2.22 -35.22
C THR A 85 8.62 -2.14 -35.67
N GLU A 86 8.92 -2.74 -36.82
CA GLU A 86 10.22 -2.61 -37.47
C GLU A 86 10.62 -1.13 -37.62
N GLY A 87 11.87 -0.80 -37.28
CA GLY A 87 12.38 0.57 -37.25
C GLY A 87 12.19 1.34 -35.94
N PHE A 88 11.47 0.81 -34.93
CA PHE A 88 11.16 1.52 -33.67
C PHE A 88 11.84 0.97 -32.41
N ARG A 89 12.96 0.23 -32.58
CA ARG A 89 13.66 -0.41 -31.45
C ARG A 89 14.07 0.58 -30.34
N ASP A 90 14.41 1.81 -30.71
CA ASP A 90 14.98 2.81 -29.79
C ASP A 90 13.94 3.74 -29.15
N VAL A 91 12.63 3.45 -29.28
CA VAL A 91 11.55 4.33 -28.80
C VAL A 91 11.68 4.74 -27.33
N LEU A 92 12.07 3.81 -26.44
CA LEU A 92 12.28 4.12 -25.02
C LEU A 92 13.53 4.96 -24.75
N TYR A 93 14.56 4.85 -25.60
CA TYR A 93 15.78 5.67 -25.50
C TYR A 93 15.55 7.09 -26.00
N ILE A 94 14.77 7.24 -27.08
CA ILE A 94 14.38 8.55 -27.62
C ILE A 94 13.49 9.28 -26.63
N GLY A 95 12.59 8.56 -25.94
CA GLY A 95 11.79 9.08 -24.84
C GLY A 95 10.79 10.16 -25.27
N ARG A 96 10.36 10.15 -26.55
CA ARG A 96 9.44 11.10 -27.15
C ARG A 96 8.53 10.40 -28.14
#